data_AF-A0A165LE08-F1
#
_entry.id   AF-A0A165LE08-F1
#
_cell.length_a   1.000
_cell.length_b   1.000
_cell.length_c   1.000
_cell.angle_alpha   90.00
_cell.angle_beta   90.00
_cell.angle_gamma   90.00
#
_symmetry.space_group_name_H-M   'P 1'
#
loop_
_entity.id
_entity.type
_entity.pdbx_description
1 polymer ?
#
loop_
_entity_poly.entity_id
_entity_poly.type
_entity_poly.pdbx_seq_one_letter_code
_entity_poly.pdbx_strand_id
1 'polypeptide(L)'
;MLFRSLAVAALAAVVSAHIGPWGPGMYCRNGLSVEDNDQNTNENANPLFKKDMNGFWFHGDCRNFPPPEGEFMELPAGGSVQLELAGNRGQTTLSYGSTGSIRQSGRMADVSTRSSRMGRGTTPATPNLHAKNHDDTAGTVLMISYNSDINDVTPDNLVVISVLANSPWKRLVEYDIPADLPGCDDCICGWSWVPNNCGTPNMYMTGFKCKVTNARPDAPAIAPPQTPQWCEDDESKCVKGAKKMIIWNQDPSINNVDTYTGNQPPQKDGQARSPGYNMKMGFQPGAQNDIFVSSASQPSSTDVPPSTEVPPSSSSEPSSPTETPAPTSSPTPDPSASCSAFRRSGHRKHQRRLLSFAGFHISVDSQDPSDDE
;
A
#
# COMPACT_ATOMS: atom_id res chain seq x y z
N MET A 1 -2.54 52.60 31.39
CA MET A 1 -3.09 52.16 30.09
C MET A 1 -2.13 51.12 29.51
N LEU A 2 -2.09 49.90 30.06
CA LEU A 2 -2.60 48.65 29.44
C LEU A 2 -2.89 48.68 27.94
N PHE A 3 -1.96 48.13 27.15
CA PHE A 3 -2.22 47.36 25.92
C PHE A 3 -1.24 46.17 25.96
N ARG A 4 -1.58 45.05 26.63
CA ARG A 4 -2.18 43.83 26.07
C ARG A 4 -1.53 43.32 24.77
N SER A 5 -0.68 42.32 24.97
CA SER A 5 -0.07 41.39 24.02
C SER A 5 -1.08 40.72 23.08
N LEU A 6 -0.64 40.30 21.89
CA LEU A 6 -1.08 39.03 21.30
C LEU A 6 0.04 38.49 20.38
N ALA A 7 0.87 37.60 20.92
CA ALA A 7 1.72 36.74 20.10
C ALA A 7 0.83 35.64 19.50
N VAL A 8 0.66 35.64 18.18
CA VAL A 8 -0.05 34.59 17.45
C VAL A 8 0.87 33.38 17.34
N ALA A 9 0.77 32.46 18.30
CA ALA A 9 1.34 31.12 18.16
C ALA A 9 0.45 30.34 17.18
N ALA A 10 0.82 30.35 15.90
CA ALA A 10 0.26 29.44 14.92
C ALA A 10 0.74 28.02 15.26
N LEU A 11 -0.04 27.26 16.03
CA LEU A 11 0.08 25.81 16.09
C LEU A 11 -0.23 25.28 14.69
N ALA A 12 0.81 25.05 13.89
CA ALA A 12 0.73 24.13 12.77
C ALA A 12 0.51 22.74 13.38
N ALA A 13 -0.77 22.36 13.56
CA ALA A 13 -1.13 20.96 13.70
C ALA A 13 -0.77 20.29 12.38
N VAL A 14 0.45 19.76 12.29
CA VAL A 14 0.89 18.93 11.18
C VAL A 14 0.05 17.66 11.27
N VAL A 15 -1.04 17.63 10.50
CA VAL A 15 -1.94 16.49 10.42
C VAL A 15 -1.25 15.40 9.61
N SER A 16 -0.75 14.38 10.31
CA SER A 16 -0.14 13.19 9.71
C SER A 16 -1.24 12.25 9.22
N ALA A 17 -1.27 12.02 7.91
CA ALA A 17 -2.26 11.25 7.15
C ALA A 17 -1.69 9.87 6.76
N HIS A 18 -1.49 9.01 7.74
CA HIS A 18 -0.64 7.83 7.59
C HIS A 18 -1.31 6.71 8.36
N ILE A 19 -1.63 5.59 7.71
CA ILE A 19 -2.32 4.45 8.32
C ILE A 19 -1.56 3.19 7.95
N GLY A 20 -1.21 2.42 8.96
CA GLY A 20 -0.67 1.08 8.82
C GLY A 20 -1.51 0.08 9.63
N PRO A 21 -1.36 -1.22 9.33
CA PRO A 21 -1.94 -2.28 10.10
C PRO A 21 -1.05 -2.59 11.31
N TRP A 22 -1.69 -2.95 12.42
CA TRP A 22 -1.04 -3.35 13.65
C TRP A 22 -1.69 -4.64 14.14
N GLY A 23 -0.87 -5.64 14.43
CA GLY A 23 -1.33 -6.93 14.93
C GLY A 23 -0.17 -7.87 15.21
N PRO A 24 -0.46 -9.06 15.75
CA PRO A 24 0.55 -10.09 15.99
C PRO A 24 1.32 -10.45 14.73
N GLY A 25 2.61 -10.75 14.89
CA GLY A 25 3.46 -11.23 13.79
C GLY A 25 3.92 -10.12 12.84
N MET A 26 3.60 -8.85 13.08
CA MET A 26 4.02 -7.76 12.20
C MET A 26 5.53 -7.52 12.24
N TYR A 27 6.09 -7.24 11.06
CA TYR A 27 7.45 -6.71 10.94
C TYR A 27 7.49 -5.25 11.40
N CYS A 28 8.65 -4.80 11.88
CA CYS A 28 8.89 -3.43 12.30
C CYS A 28 7.91 -2.94 13.39
N ARG A 29 7.46 -3.85 14.27
CA ARG A 29 6.54 -3.52 15.36
C ARG A 29 7.03 -2.36 16.22
N ASN A 30 8.34 -2.30 16.48
CA ASN A 30 8.98 -1.26 17.29
C ASN A 30 9.71 -0.20 16.45
N GLY A 31 9.40 -0.07 15.15
CA GLY A 31 10.23 0.70 14.23
C GLY A 31 11.46 -0.10 13.78
N LEU A 32 12.50 0.61 13.32
CA LEU A 32 13.74 0.01 12.79
C LEU A 32 14.71 -0.34 13.93
N SER A 33 14.21 -0.99 14.99
CA SER A 33 15.00 -1.44 16.14
C SER A 33 14.40 -2.72 16.73
N VAL A 34 15.26 -3.70 17.05
CA VAL A 34 14.89 -4.90 17.82
C VAL A 34 15.17 -4.76 19.31
N GLU A 35 16.00 -3.78 19.69
CA GLU A 35 16.38 -3.52 21.08
C GLU A 35 15.43 -2.53 21.75
N ASP A 36 15.05 -1.49 21.02
CA ASP A 36 14.13 -0.48 21.52
C ASP A 36 12.68 -0.97 21.42
N ASN A 37 11.93 -0.78 22.49
CA ASN A 37 10.48 -0.97 22.47
C ASN A 37 9.80 0.38 22.24
N ASP A 38 9.95 0.97 21.04
CA ASP A 38 9.26 2.22 20.73
C ASP A 38 7.74 1.99 20.62
N GLN A 39 7.06 2.26 21.72
CA GLN A 39 5.61 2.13 21.85
C GLN A 39 4.85 3.26 21.14
N ASN A 40 5.54 4.25 20.56
CA ASN A 40 4.95 5.39 19.86
C ASN A 40 5.50 5.57 18.44
N THR A 41 6.02 4.51 17.84
CA THR A 41 6.49 4.52 16.45
C THR A 41 5.33 4.68 15.46
N ASN A 42 5.59 5.35 14.34
CA ASN A 42 4.70 5.44 13.18
C ASN A 42 5.32 4.83 11.91
N GLU A 43 6.42 4.07 12.02
CA GLU A 43 7.19 3.62 10.86
C GLU A 43 6.33 2.89 9.83
N ASN A 44 5.57 1.88 10.29
CA ASN A 44 4.63 1.11 9.47
C ASN A 44 3.50 1.93 8.84
N ALA A 45 3.19 3.11 9.37
CA ALA A 45 2.16 3.97 8.83
C ALA A 45 2.70 4.92 7.75
N ASN A 46 4.03 5.08 7.61
CA ASN A 46 4.62 6.00 6.63
C ASN A 46 4.28 5.58 5.19
N PRO A 47 4.10 6.54 4.26
CA PRO A 47 3.65 6.26 2.91
C PRO A 47 4.83 5.84 2.01
N LEU A 48 4.54 5.01 1.02
CA LEU A 48 5.49 4.54 0.02
C LEU A 48 5.22 5.25 -1.32
N PHE A 49 6.20 6.01 -1.81
CA PHE A 49 6.07 6.81 -3.04
C PHE A 49 7.43 6.95 -3.72
N LYS A 50 7.48 6.69 -5.03
CA LYS A 50 8.69 6.79 -5.87
C LYS A 50 9.89 6.02 -5.31
N LYS A 51 9.65 4.84 -4.74
CA LYS A 51 10.70 3.95 -4.24
C LYS A 51 11.06 2.90 -5.29
N ASP A 52 12.28 2.41 -5.27
CA ASP A 52 12.64 1.19 -6.00
C ASP A 52 12.10 -0.06 -5.26
N MET A 53 12.33 -1.26 -5.80
CA MET A 53 11.86 -2.50 -5.17
C MET A 53 12.36 -2.63 -3.72
N ASN A 54 13.62 -2.30 -3.47
CA ASN A 54 14.22 -2.43 -2.14
C ASN A 54 13.63 -1.45 -1.14
N GLY A 55 13.31 -0.22 -1.52
CA GLY A 55 12.69 0.76 -0.63
C GLY A 55 11.18 0.52 -0.43
N PHE A 56 10.52 -0.05 -1.43
CA PHE A 56 9.08 -0.30 -1.42
C PHE A 56 8.70 -1.61 -0.72
N TRP A 57 9.35 -2.72 -1.11
CA TRP A 57 8.90 -4.07 -0.78
C TRP A 57 8.97 -4.34 0.72
N PHE A 58 7.82 -4.76 1.29
CA PHE A 58 7.62 -4.91 2.73
C PHE A 58 8.06 -3.71 3.56
N HIS A 59 7.84 -2.49 3.03
CA HIS A 59 8.21 -1.24 3.69
C HIS A 59 9.73 -1.10 3.89
N GLY A 60 10.49 -1.55 2.90
CA GLY A 60 11.93 -1.35 2.86
C GLY A 60 12.65 -2.09 3.98
N ASP A 61 13.40 -1.36 4.79
CA ASP A 61 14.21 -1.91 5.89
C ASP A 61 13.37 -2.62 6.96
N CYS A 62 12.06 -2.39 7.02
CA CYS A 62 11.15 -3.07 7.94
C CYS A 62 11.28 -4.61 7.88
N ARG A 63 11.60 -5.17 6.71
CA ARG A 63 11.83 -6.63 6.53
C ARG A 63 12.97 -7.19 7.38
N ASN A 64 13.90 -6.35 7.81
CA ASN A 64 15.03 -6.73 8.67
C ASN A 64 14.68 -6.76 10.17
N PHE A 65 13.46 -6.35 10.53
CA PHE A 65 12.98 -6.27 11.92
C PHE A 65 11.79 -7.22 12.11
N PRO A 66 12.02 -8.53 12.24
CA PRO A 66 10.95 -9.52 12.38
C PRO A 66 10.16 -9.33 13.68
N PRO A 67 8.94 -9.90 13.76
CA PRO A 67 8.22 -9.98 15.02
C PRO A 67 9.00 -10.79 16.07
N PRO A 68 8.62 -10.69 17.37
CA PRO A 68 9.14 -11.58 18.40
C PRO A 68 8.99 -13.06 18.03
N GLU A 69 9.94 -13.88 18.48
CA GLU A 69 9.93 -15.32 18.23
C GLU A 69 8.61 -15.96 18.70
N GLY A 70 8.04 -16.81 17.85
CA GLY A 70 6.76 -17.48 18.12
C GLY A 70 5.51 -16.62 17.94
N GLU A 71 5.63 -15.35 17.57
CA GLU A 71 4.50 -14.46 17.31
C GLU A 71 4.08 -14.50 15.83
N PHE A 72 2.84 -14.92 15.58
CA PHE A 72 2.27 -15.04 14.24
C PHE A 72 0.89 -14.38 14.17
N MET A 73 0.56 -13.80 13.02
CA MET A 73 -0.82 -13.52 12.66
C MET A 73 -1.52 -14.85 12.33
N GLU A 74 -2.54 -15.22 13.10
CA GLU A 74 -3.31 -16.43 12.85
C GLU A 74 -4.39 -16.18 11.79
N LEU A 75 -4.38 -16.99 10.73
CA LEU A 75 -5.38 -16.99 9.67
C LEU A 75 -6.24 -18.25 9.80
N PRO A 76 -7.39 -18.21 10.51
CA PRO A 76 -8.27 -19.36 10.60
C PRO A 76 -8.99 -19.57 9.26
N ALA A 77 -8.71 -20.68 8.56
CA ALA A 77 -9.39 -21.00 7.31
C ALA A 77 -10.92 -21.02 7.53
N GLY A 78 -11.64 -20.19 6.77
CA GLY A 78 -13.10 -20.04 6.86
C GLY A 78 -13.58 -19.17 8.03
N GLY A 79 -12.66 -18.60 8.80
CA GLY A 79 -12.93 -17.63 9.85
C GLY A 79 -12.54 -16.21 9.43
N SER A 80 -12.23 -15.38 10.42
CA SER A 80 -11.73 -14.02 10.23
C SER A 80 -10.53 -13.73 11.13
N VAL A 81 -9.72 -12.77 10.72
CA VAL A 81 -8.62 -12.22 11.53
C VAL A 81 -8.87 -10.75 11.79
N GLN A 82 -8.68 -10.32 13.04
CA GLN A 82 -8.81 -8.92 13.44
C GLN A 82 -7.44 -8.23 13.39
N LEU A 83 -7.40 -7.03 12.81
CA LEU A 83 -6.25 -6.13 12.87
C LEU A 83 -6.69 -4.75 13.34
N GLU A 84 -5.71 -3.94 13.75
CA GLU A 84 -5.92 -2.53 14.06
C GLU A 84 -5.29 -1.65 12.99
N LEU A 85 -6.10 -0.83 12.31
CA LEU A 85 -5.60 0.19 11.39
C LEU A 85 -5.41 1.51 12.16
N ALA A 86 -4.17 1.99 12.25
CA ALA A 86 -3.84 3.21 12.98
C ALA A 86 -2.60 3.90 12.40
N GLY A 87 -2.46 5.19 12.67
CA GLY A 87 -1.31 5.97 12.20
C GLY A 87 -0.09 5.92 13.11
N ASN A 88 -0.23 5.30 14.27
CA ASN A 88 0.85 5.16 15.24
C ASN A 88 0.57 3.96 16.14
N ARG A 89 1.61 3.20 16.49
CA ARG A 89 1.50 2.05 17.39
C ARG A 89 0.85 2.40 18.72
N GLY A 90 1.18 3.58 19.25
CA GLY A 90 0.64 4.12 20.49
C GLY A 90 -0.88 4.24 20.49
N GLN A 91 -1.55 4.14 19.36
CA GLN A 91 -3.01 4.19 19.23
C GLN A 91 -3.68 2.80 19.27
N THR A 92 -2.89 1.74 19.44
CA THR A 92 -3.31 0.33 19.35
C THR A 92 -3.12 -0.42 20.66
N THR A 93 -3.58 -1.67 20.71
CA THR A 93 -3.36 -2.56 21.86
C THR A 93 -1.91 -3.00 22.02
N LEU A 94 -1.05 -2.81 21.00
CA LEU A 94 0.36 -3.23 21.03
C LEU A 94 1.28 -2.30 21.85
N SER A 95 0.73 -1.27 22.49
CA SER A 95 1.49 -0.26 23.26
C SER A 95 0.96 -0.08 24.69
N TYR A 96 1.82 0.43 25.58
CA TYR A 96 1.48 0.90 26.93
C TYR A 96 0.65 -0.09 27.77
N GLY A 97 1.01 -1.37 27.69
CA GLY A 97 0.37 -2.44 28.46
C GLY A 97 -1.10 -2.65 28.13
N SER A 98 -1.56 -2.29 26.92
CA SER A 98 -2.96 -2.33 26.46
C SER A 98 -3.96 -1.43 27.21
N THR A 99 -3.55 -0.79 28.31
CA THR A 99 -4.42 -0.02 29.21
C THR A 99 -4.26 1.51 29.09
N GLY A 100 -3.15 1.99 28.53
CA GLY A 100 -2.73 3.40 28.67
C GLY A 100 -3.21 4.40 27.60
N SER A 101 -3.38 3.99 26.33
CA SER A 101 -3.43 4.94 25.20
C SER A 101 -4.60 4.77 24.23
N ILE A 102 -5.36 3.67 24.30
CA ILE A 102 -6.63 3.53 23.56
C ILE A 102 -7.58 4.70 23.89
N ARG A 103 -7.44 5.28 25.10
CA ARG A 103 -8.27 6.38 25.61
C ARG A 103 -7.98 7.75 24.96
N GLN A 104 -6.83 7.94 24.30
CA GLN A 104 -6.56 9.16 23.51
C GLN A 104 -6.73 8.93 22.00
N SER A 105 -6.74 7.68 21.53
CA SER A 105 -6.98 7.32 20.12
C SER A 105 -8.45 7.30 19.69
N GLY A 106 -9.34 7.85 20.52
CA GLY A 106 -10.70 8.28 20.12
C GLY A 106 -10.74 9.32 18.98
N ARG A 107 -9.63 9.55 18.26
CA ARG A 107 -9.59 10.26 16.97
C ARG A 107 -9.65 9.34 15.76
N MET A 108 -9.54 8.02 15.91
CA MET A 108 -10.21 7.07 15.01
C MET A 108 -11.52 6.57 15.64
N ALA A 109 -12.13 7.37 16.54
CA ALA A 109 -13.53 7.15 16.85
C ALA A 109 -14.29 7.36 15.56
N ASP A 110 -14.84 6.26 15.06
CA ASP A 110 -15.96 6.18 14.14
C ASP A 110 -16.24 7.51 13.43
N VAL A 111 -15.62 7.69 12.25
CA VAL A 111 -15.76 8.90 11.44
C VAL A 111 -17.24 9.22 11.15
N SER A 112 -18.16 8.27 11.40
CA SER A 112 -19.61 8.48 11.46
C SER A 112 -20.01 9.70 12.29
N THR A 113 -19.39 9.95 13.45
CA THR A 113 -19.82 10.99 14.40
C THR A 113 -19.35 12.41 14.04
N ARG A 114 -18.37 12.53 13.15
CA ARG A 114 -17.75 13.83 12.79
C ARG A 114 -17.97 14.25 11.32
N SER A 115 -18.71 13.43 10.57
CA SER A 115 -19.07 13.71 9.17
C SER A 115 -20.10 14.84 8.99
N SER A 116 -20.88 15.17 10.03
CA SER A 116 -22.00 16.13 9.95
C SER A 116 -21.59 17.61 9.84
N ARG A 117 -20.30 17.94 9.86
CA ARG A 117 -19.81 19.34 9.85
C ARG A 117 -18.89 19.71 8.69
N MET A 118 -18.63 18.84 7.73
CA MET A 118 -17.71 19.15 6.62
C MET A 118 -18.48 19.29 5.31
N GLY A 119 -18.29 20.44 4.66
CA GLY A 119 -18.90 20.75 3.37
C GLY A 119 -18.54 19.70 2.31
N ARG A 120 -19.46 19.50 1.36
CA ARG A 120 -19.30 18.61 0.20
C ARG A 120 -17.90 18.74 -0.42
N GLY A 121 -17.09 17.68 -0.34
CA GLY A 121 -15.89 17.50 -1.18
C GLY A 121 -14.53 17.64 -0.52
N THR A 122 -14.43 17.92 0.78
CA THR A 122 -13.13 18.04 1.47
C THR A 122 -12.78 16.79 2.28
N THR A 123 -11.56 16.29 2.13
CA THR A 123 -10.97 15.22 2.96
C THR A 123 -11.03 15.55 4.46
N PRO A 124 -11.39 14.62 5.35
CA PRO A 124 -11.27 14.81 6.78
C PRO A 124 -9.84 15.20 7.15
N ALA A 125 -9.68 16.35 7.80
CA ALA A 125 -8.37 16.80 8.28
C ALA A 125 -7.85 15.92 9.44
N THR A 126 -8.72 15.20 10.16
CA THR A 126 -8.30 14.30 11.24
C THR A 126 -9.39 13.25 11.57
N PRO A 127 -9.10 11.95 11.44
CA PRO A 127 -7.90 11.37 10.82
C PRO A 127 -7.97 11.60 9.30
N ASN A 128 -6.86 11.95 8.65
CA ASN A 128 -6.84 12.02 7.20
C ASN A 128 -6.69 10.60 6.65
N LEU A 129 -7.83 10.04 6.26
CA LEU A 129 -7.98 8.68 5.72
C LEU A 129 -7.83 8.63 4.20
N HIS A 130 -7.37 9.73 3.57
CA HIS A 130 -7.28 9.84 2.12
C HIS A 130 -8.60 9.45 1.41
N ALA A 131 -9.73 9.85 1.99
CA ALA A 131 -11.06 9.65 1.46
C ALA A 131 -11.98 10.79 1.90
N LYS A 132 -12.91 11.20 1.05
CA LYS A 132 -13.90 12.27 1.34
C LYS A 132 -15.01 11.79 2.27
N ASN A 133 -15.33 10.51 2.20
CA ASN A 133 -16.34 9.81 2.99
C ASN A 133 -16.05 8.30 2.96
N HIS A 134 -16.88 7.50 3.65
CA HIS A 134 -16.71 6.05 3.73
C HIS A 134 -16.70 5.38 2.36
N ASP A 135 -17.59 5.77 1.46
CA ASP A 135 -17.75 5.14 0.14
C ASP A 135 -16.63 5.55 -0.83
N ASP A 136 -15.86 6.59 -0.51
CA ASP A 136 -14.68 7.03 -1.26
C ASP A 136 -13.38 6.31 -0.82
N THR A 137 -13.44 5.48 0.23
CA THR A 137 -12.26 4.70 0.65
C THR A 137 -12.00 3.55 -0.32
N ALA A 138 -10.72 3.32 -0.61
CA ALA A 138 -10.31 2.50 -1.74
C ALA A 138 -10.27 0.98 -1.47
N GLY A 139 -10.42 0.57 -0.21
CA GLY A 139 -10.26 -0.80 0.24
C GLY A 139 -8.81 -1.15 0.58
N THR A 140 -8.64 -2.17 1.42
CA THR A 140 -7.35 -2.70 1.88
C THR A 140 -7.36 -4.22 1.75
N VAL A 141 -6.18 -4.84 1.68
CA VAL A 141 -6.08 -6.29 1.47
C VAL A 141 -5.18 -6.99 2.47
N LEU A 142 -5.45 -8.28 2.66
CA LEU A 142 -4.48 -9.25 3.17
C LEU A 142 -4.02 -10.18 2.06
N MET A 143 -2.76 -10.56 2.14
CA MET A 143 -2.07 -11.40 1.18
C MET A 143 -1.25 -12.47 1.90
N ILE A 144 -0.97 -13.58 1.22
CA ILE A 144 -0.13 -14.67 1.73
C ILE A 144 0.87 -15.13 0.69
N SER A 145 2.06 -15.51 1.15
CA SER A 145 3.07 -16.28 0.43
C SER A 145 3.46 -17.49 1.28
N TYR A 146 3.52 -18.67 0.67
CA TYR A 146 3.87 -19.93 1.35
C TYR A 146 5.39 -20.12 1.52
N ASN A 147 6.08 -19.02 1.81
CA ASN A 147 7.50 -18.98 2.12
C ASN A 147 7.67 -18.53 3.58
N SER A 148 8.67 -19.08 4.27
CA SER A 148 8.98 -18.75 5.67
C SER A 148 9.99 -17.59 5.82
N ASP A 149 10.79 -17.34 4.78
CA ASP A 149 11.70 -16.18 4.72
C ASP A 149 11.05 -15.06 3.90
N ILE A 150 11.00 -13.86 4.46
CA ILE A 150 10.48 -12.65 3.80
C ILE A 150 11.27 -12.27 2.56
N ASN A 151 12.55 -12.66 2.47
CA ASN A 151 13.40 -12.38 1.32
C ASN A 151 13.10 -13.27 0.11
N ASP A 152 12.44 -14.42 0.33
CA ASP A 152 11.98 -15.31 -0.73
C ASP A 152 10.61 -14.87 -1.29
N VAL A 153 9.98 -13.87 -0.69
CA VAL A 153 8.65 -13.40 -1.11
C VAL A 153 8.79 -12.41 -2.26
N THR A 154 8.09 -12.71 -3.35
CA THR A 154 8.09 -11.96 -4.60
C THR A 154 6.67 -11.57 -5.00
N PRO A 155 6.49 -10.60 -5.91
CA PRO A 155 5.16 -10.29 -6.46
C PRO A 155 4.45 -11.50 -7.09
N ASP A 156 5.19 -12.53 -7.50
CA ASP A 156 4.66 -13.72 -8.17
C ASP A 156 4.28 -14.86 -7.21
N ASN A 157 4.61 -14.73 -5.93
CA ASN A 157 4.22 -15.72 -4.90
C ASN A 157 3.42 -15.12 -3.74
N LEU A 158 3.16 -13.80 -3.77
CA LEU A 158 2.31 -13.11 -2.80
C LEU A 158 0.90 -12.89 -3.37
N VAL A 159 -0.08 -13.64 -2.87
CA VAL A 159 -1.46 -13.67 -3.40
C VAL A 159 -2.42 -12.95 -2.47
N VAL A 160 -3.28 -12.08 -3.02
CA VAL A 160 -4.39 -11.46 -2.27
C VAL A 160 -5.42 -12.52 -1.88
N ILE A 161 -5.67 -12.66 -0.57
CA ILE A 161 -6.59 -13.65 0.01
C ILE A 161 -7.85 -13.03 0.61
N SER A 162 -7.81 -11.76 0.97
CA SER A 162 -8.95 -11.06 1.56
C SER A 162 -8.92 -9.59 1.19
N VAL A 163 -10.10 -9.03 0.92
CA VAL A 163 -10.29 -7.62 0.61
C VAL A 163 -11.28 -7.05 1.61
N LEU A 164 -10.83 -6.10 2.41
CA LEU A 164 -11.75 -5.28 3.18
C LEU A 164 -12.16 -4.09 2.31
N ALA A 165 -13.42 -4.05 1.90
CA ALA A 165 -13.97 -2.90 1.19
C ALA A 165 -14.17 -1.72 2.13
N ASN A 166 -14.20 -0.52 1.55
CA ASN A 166 -14.44 0.73 2.25
C ASN A 166 -13.50 0.94 3.48
N SER A 167 -12.22 0.61 3.30
CA SER A 167 -11.17 0.81 4.29
C SER A 167 -10.00 1.63 3.70
N PRO A 168 -9.18 2.25 4.57
CA PRO A 168 -9.32 2.38 6.02
C PRO A 168 -10.46 3.35 6.42
N TRP A 169 -11.24 2.96 7.43
CA TRP A 169 -12.30 3.82 7.98
C TRP A 169 -12.49 3.62 9.49
N LYS A 170 -12.47 2.36 9.93
CA LYS A 170 -12.48 1.96 11.33
C LYS A 170 -11.07 1.53 11.75
N ARG A 171 -10.77 1.69 13.05
CA ARG A 171 -9.53 1.17 13.64
C ARG A 171 -9.56 -0.34 13.73
N LEU A 172 -10.54 -0.91 14.44
CA LEU A 172 -10.72 -2.35 14.51
C LEU A 172 -11.36 -2.82 13.21
N VAL A 173 -10.68 -3.72 12.51
CA VAL A 173 -11.13 -4.27 11.25
C VAL A 173 -10.98 -5.78 11.25
N GLU A 174 -11.83 -6.46 10.49
CA GLU A 174 -11.81 -7.91 10.33
C GLU A 174 -11.67 -8.24 8.85
N TYR A 175 -10.84 -9.23 8.55
CA TYR A 175 -10.64 -9.78 7.22
C TYR A 175 -11.12 -11.23 7.20
N ASP A 176 -12.04 -11.53 6.30
CA ASP A 176 -12.53 -12.90 6.10
C ASP A 176 -11.47 -13.73 5.39
N ILE A 177 -11.23 -14.95 5.87
CA ILE A 177 -10.19 -15.85 5.36
C ILE A 177 -10.84 -16.96 4.53
N PRO A 178 -10.36 -17.24 3.30
CA PRO A 178 -10.90 -18.33 2.48
C PRO A 178 -10.89 -19.66 3.23
N ALA A 179 -11.99 -20.41 3.14
CA ALA A 179 -12.15 -21.71 3.81
C ALA A 179 -11.20 -22.81 3.29
N ASP A 180 -10.70 -22.61 2.07
CA ASP A 180 -9.86 -23.56 1.34
C ASP A 180 -8.37 -23.22 1.39
N LEU A 181 -7.93 -22.27 2.23
CA LEU A 181 -6.49 -22.00 2.38
C LEU A 181 -5.72 -23.23 2.87
N PRO A 182 -4.62 -23.63 2.20
CA PRO A 182 -3.70 -24.63 2.71
C PRO A 182 -3.09 -24.26 4.06
N GLY A 183 -2.88 -25.26 4.91
CA GLY A 183 -2.21 -25.08 6.20
C GLY A 183 -0.77 -24.62 6.05
N CYS A 184 -0.30 -23.81 6.99
CA CYS A 184 1.09 -23.36 7.06
C CYS A 184 1.42 -22.90 8.48
N ASP A 185 2.57 -23.31 9.00
CA ASP A 185 3.01 -22.96 10.36
C ASP A 185 3.96 -21.76 10.42
N ASP A 186 4.67 -21.46 9.32
CA ASP A 186 5.54 -20.29 9.17
C ASP A 186 5.48 -19.80 7.72
N CYS A 187 4.60 -18.84 7.48
CA CYS A 187 4.39 -18.18 6.20
C CYS A 187 4.58 -16.68 6.35
N ILE A 188 4.77 -16.01 5.21
CA ILE A 188 4.78 -14.55 5.16
C ILE A 188 3.48 -14.04 4.59
N CYS A 189 2.84 -13.15 5.36
CA CYS A 189 1.66 -12.42 4.94
C CYS A 189 1.99 -10.96 4.69
N GLY A 190 1.13 -10.30 3.93
CA GLY A 190 1.22 -8.88 3.67
C GLY A 190 -0.11 -8.20 3.85
N TRP A 191 -0.06 -6.91 4.16
CA TRP A 191 -1.18 -6.00 4.06
C TRP A 191 -0.84 -4.88 3.08
N SER A 192 -1.83 -4.36 2.35
CA SER A 192 -1.60 -3.22 1.47
C SER A 192 -2.83 -2.32 1.32
N TRP A 193 -2.55 -1.05 0.99
CA TRP A 193 -3.54 -0.02 0.70
C TRP A 193 -3.04 0.94 -0.39
N VAL A 194 -3.92 1.30 -1.33
CA VAL A 194 -3.71 2.38 -2.30
C VAL A 194 -4.88 3.38 -2.18
N PRO A 195 -4.69 4.64 -1.76
CA PRO A 195 -5.79 5.57 -1.57
C PRO A 195 -6.45 6.09 -2.86
N ASN A 196 -7.73 6.52 -2.76
CA ASN A 196 -8.50 7.01 -3.91
C ASN A 196 -8.27 8.51 -4.19
N ASN A 197 -7.09 8.85 -4.71
CA ASN A 197 -6.76 10.20 -5.22
C ASN A 197 -7.04 11.37 -4.28
N CYS A 198 -6.68 11.16 -3.01
CA CYS A 198 -6.81 12.16 -1.98
C CYS A 198 -5.43 12.44 -1.38
N GLY A 199 -4.89 13.63 -1.58
CA GLY A 199 -3.50 13.93 -1.21
C GLY A 199 -2.47 13.39 -2.21
N THR A 200 -1.24 13.15 -1.77
CA THR A 200 -0.18 12.57 -2.61
C THR A 200 -0.56 11.15 -3.03
N PRO A 201 -0.43 10.79 -4.31
CA PRO A 201 -0.81 9.47 -4.78
C PRO A 201 0.29 8.45 -4.41
N ASN A 202 0.17 7.90 -3.20
CA ASN A 202 1.11 6.96 -2.58
C ASN A 202 0.44 5.58 -2.39
N MET A 203 1.15 4.66 -1.73
CA MET A 203 0.58 3.40 -1.27
C MET A 203 1.25 2.95 0.04
N TYR A 204 0.70 1.91 0.64
CA TYR A 204 1.16 1.38 1.92
C TYR A 204 1.29 -0.15 1.82
N MET A 205 2.27 -0.69 2.54
CA MET A 205 2.55 -2.13 2.60
C MET A 205 3.16 -2.45 3.96
N THR A 206 2.77 -3.59 4.55
CA THR A 206 3.37 -4.10 5.79
C THR A 206 3.46 -5.62 5.72
N GLY A 207 4.57 -6.18 6.19
CA GLY A 207 4.79 -7.62 6.28
C GLY A 207 4.40 -8.19 7.63
N PHE A 208 4.04 -9.47 7.64
CA PHE A 208 3.71 -10.25 8.83
C PHE A 208 4.28 -11.66 8.69
N LYS A 209 4.80 -12.24 9.79
CA LYS A 209 4.78 -13.69 9.94
C LYS A 209 3.35 -14.12 10.24
N CYS A 210 2.89 -15.17 9.58
CA CYS A 210 1.55 -15.70 9.74
C CYS A 210 1.52 -17.23 9.68
N LYS A 211 0.42 -17.80 10.17
CA LYS A 211 0.12 -19.23 10.06
C LYS A 211 -1.34 -19.43 9.69
N VAL A 212 -1.62 -20.46 8.90
CA VAL A 212 -2.99 -20.84 8.54
C VAL A 212 -3.44 -21.97 9.45
N THR A 213 -4.47 -21.70 10.25
CA THR A 213 -5.07 -22.67 11.18
C THR A 213 -6.39 -23.19 10.62
N ASN A 214 -6.89 -24.30 11.16
CA ASN A 214 -8.14 -24.95 10.72
C ASN A 214 -8.20 -25.32 9.22
N ALA A 215 -7.05 -25.39 8.55
CA ALA A 215 -6.98 -25.85 7.17
C ALA A 215 -7.40 -27.32 7.08
N ARG A 216 -8.16 -27.64 6.04
CA ARG A 216 -8.47 -29.05 5.76
C ARG A 216 -7.22 -29.76 5.23
N PRO A 217 -7.05 -31.06 5.52
CA PRO A 217 -5.93 -31.84 4.98
C PRO A 217 -5.88 -31.89 3.44
N ASP A 218 -7.02 -31.68 2.78
CA ASP A 218 -7.20 -31.71 1.32
C ASP A 218 -7.35 -30.30 0.71
N ALA A 219 -6.94 -29.26 1.43
CA ALA A 219 -7.00 -27.89 0.94
C ALA A 219 -6.20 -27.73 -0.37
N PRO A 220 -6.80 -27.14 -1.43
CA PRO A 220 -6.16 -27.00 -2.74
C PRO A 220 -5.03 -25.97 -2.72
N ALA A 221 -4.00 -26.18 -3.52
CA ALA A 221 -2.93 -25.20 -3.69
C ALA A 221 -3.47 -23.86 -4.23
N ILE A 222 -2.85 -22.75 -3.82
CA ILE A 222 -3.15 -21.43 -4.39
C ILE A 222 -2.56 -21.36 -5.81
N ALA A 223 -3.33 -20.82 -6.75
CA ALA A 223 -2.89 -20.61 -8.11
C ALA A 223 -1.88 -19.44 -8.20
N PRO A 224 -0.94 -19.46 -9.16
CA PRO A 224 -0.08 -18.32 -9.41
C PRO A 224 -0.88 -17.03 -9.64
N PRO A 225 -0.55 -15.93 -8.95
CA PRO A 225 -1.31 -14.70 -9.04
C PRO A 225 -1.08 -13.95 -10.36
N GLN A 226 -2.15 -13.38 -10.89
CA GLN A 226 -2.13 -12.54 -12.08
C GLN A 226 -2.12 -11.06 -11.69
N THR A 227 -1.51 -10.22 -12.54
CA THR A 227 -1.52 -8.77 -12.34
C THR A 227 -2.97 -8.24 -12.47
N PRO A 228 -3.51 -7.51 -11.48
CA PRO A 228 -4.85 -6.94 -11.58
C PRO A 228 -4.90 -5.88 -12.69
N GLN A 229 -6.07 -5.74 -13.33
CA GLN A 229 -6.27 -4.79 -14.43
C GLN A 229 -7.45 -3.88 -14.15
N TRP A 230 -7.37 -2.66 -14.70
CA TRP A 230 -8.48 -1.72 -14.67
C TRP A 230 -9.69 -2.29 -15.43
N CYS A 231 -10.81 -2.41 -14.75
CA CYS A 231 -12.05 -2.95 -15.33
C CYS A 231 -13.30 -2.19 -14.86
N GLU A 232 -13.15 -0.95 -14.34
CA GLU A 232 -14.28 -0.15 -13.84
C GLU A 232 -15.41 0.00 -14.85
N ASP A 233 -15.07 0.16 -16.13
CA ASP A 233 -16.02 0.40 -17.21
C ASP A 233 -16.65 -0.89 -17.76
N ASP A 234 -16.05 -2.04 -17.46
CA ASP A 234 -16.44 -3.34 -18.01
C ASP A 234 -15.93 -4.49 -17.12
N GLU A 235 -16.79 -4.97 -16.22
CA GLU A 235 -16.44 -6.02 -15.27
C GLU A 235 -16.07 -7.36 -15.95
N SER A 236 -16.50 -7.58 -17.20
CA SER A 236 -16.13 -8.80 -17.94
C SER A 236 -14.64 -8.87 -18.25
N LYS A 237 -13.94 -7.72 -18.20
CA LYS A 237 -12.49 -7.60 -18.36
C LYS A 237 -11.72 -7.72 -17.06
N CYS A 238 -12.40 -7.83 -15.90
CA CYS A 238 -11.71 -8.01 -14.64
C CYS A 238 -10.95 -9.34 -14.61
N VAL A 239 -9.75 -9.30 -14.01
CA VAL A 239 -8.94 -10.50 -13.78
C VAL A 239 -9.61 -11.37 -12.71
N LYS A 240 -9.92 -12.62 -13.09
CA LYS A 240 -10.50 -13.63 -12.20
C LYS A 240 -9.39 -14.48 -11.56
N GLY A 241 -9.69 -15.05 -10.41
CA GLY A 241 -8.78 -15.88 -9.65
C GLY A 241 -7.73 -15.12 -8.85
N ALA A 242 -6.64 -15.82 -8.55
CA ALA A 242 -5.51 -15.31 -7.78
C ALA A 242 -4.95 -14.02 -8.40
N LYS A 243 -4.83 -12.97 -7.58
CA LYS A 243 -4.35 -11.65 -8.00
C LYS A 243 -3.15 -11.23 -7.17
N LYS A 244 -2.21 -10.55 -7.83
CA LYS A 244 -1.08 -9.86 -7.18
C LYS A 244 -1.58 -8.64 -6.42
N MET A 245 -0.74 -8.14 -5.53
CA MET A 245 -0.91 -6.79 -5.00
C MET A 245 -0.81 -5.74 -6.12
N ILE A 246 -1.35 -4.56 -5.87
CA ILE A 246 -1.16 -3.41 -6.74
C ILE A 246 0.17 -2.76 -6.38
N ILE A 247 1.08 -2.57 -7.35
CA ILE A 247 2.30 -1.78 -7.22
C ILE A 247 2.13 -0.55 -8.10
N TRP A 248 2.02 0.62 -7.46
CA TRP A 248 1.63 1.86 -8.12
C TRP A 248 2.38 3.06 -7.55
N ASN A 249 2.72 4.01 -8.42
CA ASN A 249 3.47 5.24 -8.08
C ASN A 249 4.79 5.00 -7.33
N GLN A 250 5.42 3.87 -7.61
CA GLN A 250 6.80 3.61 -7.26
C GLN A 250 7.71 3.95 -8.45
N ASP A 251 8.94 3.47 -8.45
CA ASP A 251 9.79 3.53 -9.63
C ASP A 251 9.05 2.92 -10.84
N PRO A 252 9.04 3.59 -12.01
CA PRO A 252 8.33 3.09 -13.20
C PRO A 252 8.71 1.67 -13.61
N SER A 253 9.92 1.20 -13.28
CA SER A 253 10.37 -0.16 -13.60
C SER A 253 9.68 -1.26 -12.79
N ILE A 254 9.02 -0.93 -11.66
CA ILE A 254 8.40 -1.93 -10.78
C ILE A 254 6.86 -1.83 -10.72
N ASN A 255 6.26 -0.75 -11.23
CA ASN A 255 4.81 -0.61 -11.24
C ASN A 255 4.17 -1.71 -12.10
N ASN A 256 3.11 -2.34 -11.58
CA ASN A 256 2.38 -3.40 -12.29
C ASN A 256 0.99 -2.96 -12.79
N VAL A 257 0.54 -1.77 -12.40
CA VAL A 257 -0.70 -1.17 -12.91
C VAL A 257 -0.40 0.18 -13.54
N ASP A 258 -0.91 0.37 -14.76
CA ASP A 258 -0.80 1.63 -15.49
C ASP A 258 -2.10 2.44 -15.41
N THR A 259 -2.00 3.65 -14.87
CA THR A 259 -3.09 4.62 -14.79
C THR A 259 -2.80 5.94 -15.52
N TYR A 260 -1.66 6.03 -16.20
CA TYR A 260 -1.15 7.30 -16.73
C TYR A 260 -0.92 7.32 -18.24
N THR A 261 -0.68 6.17 -18.87
CA THR A 261 -0.37 6.15 -20.31
C THR A 261 -1.62 6.06 -21.19
N GLY A 262 -1.55 6.60 -22.41
CA GLY A 262 -2.54 6.29 -23.46
C GLY A 262 -3.88 7.03 -23.39
N ASN A 263 -3.93 8.25 -22.82
CA ASN A 263 -5.17 9.04 -22.70
C ASN A 263 -6.32 8.25 -22.06
N GLN A 264 -6.03 7.47 -21.02
CA GLN A 264 -7.08 6.75 -20.30
C GLN A 264 -8.16 7.71 -19.81
N PRO A 265 -9.45 7.35 -19.92
CA PRO A 265 -10.51 8.18 -19.36
C PRO A 265 -10.36 8.27 -17.83
N PRO A 266 -10.86 9.35 -17.21
CA PRO A 266 -10.97 9.43 -15.77
C PRO A 266 -11.78 8.24 -15.22
N GLN A 267 -11.60 7.94 -13.94
CA GLN A 267 -12.45 6.98 -13.26
C GLN A 267 -13.88 7.53 -13.14
N LYS A 268 -14.89 6.70 -12.84
CA LYS A 268 -16.32 7.06 -12.91
C LYS A 268 -16.72 8.30 -12.12
N ASP A 269 -15.98 8.64 -11.07
CA ASP A 269 -16.20 9.85 -10.27
C ASP A 269 -15.61 11.15 -10.88
N GLY A 270 -15.02 11.06 -12.08
CA GLY A 270 -14.41 12.15 -12.82
C GLY A 270 -12.96 12.47 -12.42
N GLN A 271 -12.41 11.81 -11.41
CA GLN A 271 -11.01 11.99 -11.01
C GLN A 271 -10.06 11.21 -11.93
N ALA A 272 -8.76 11.49 -11.85
CA ALA A 272 -7.75 10.62 -12.45
C ALA A 272 -7.93 9.18 -11.94
N ARG A 273 -7.43 8.19 -12.68
CA ARG A 273 -7.47 6.79 -12.23
C ARG A 273 -6.54 6.60 -11.03
N SER A 274 -7.05 6.00 -9.95
CA SER A 274 -6.25 5.44 -8.85
C SER A 274 -6.60 3.95 -8.73
N PRO A 275 -5.64 3.01 -8.69
CA PRO A 275 -5.92 1.58 -8.62
C PRO A 275 -6.06 1.13 -7.16
N GLY A 276 -7.30 1.10 -6.66
CA GLY A 276 -7.65 0.68 -5.31
C GLY A 276 -8.07 -0.79 -5.24
N TYR A 277 -8.13 -1.34 -4.03
CA TYR A 277 -8.58 -2.70 -3.77
C TYR A 277 -10.11 -2.78 -3.71
N ASN A 278 -10.74 -2.58 -4.87
CA ASN A 278 -12.19 -2.63 -5.03
C ASN A 278 -12.57 -3.09 -6.46
N MET A 279 -13.86 -3.02 -6.78
CA MET A 279 -14.41 -3.53 -8.04
C MET A 279 -13.82 -2.89 -9.30
N LYS A 280 -13.25 -1.68 -9.23
CA LYS A 280 -12.57 -1.05 -10.40
C LYS A 280 -11.35 -1.83 -10.88
N MET A 281 -10.80 -2.68 -10.03
CA MET A 281 -9.68 -3.57 -10.29
C MET A 281 -10.05 -5.06 -10.18
N GLY A 282 -11.34 -5.38 -10.05
CA GLY A 282 -11.82 -6.77 -9.94
C GLY A 282 -11.59 -7.43 -8.58
N PHE A 283 -11.37 -6.65 -7.52
CA PHE A 283 -11.29 -7.16 -6.15
C PHE A 283 -12.68 -7.17 -5.50
N GLN A 284 -13.23 -8.36 -5.28
CA GLN A 284 -14.50 -8.52 -4.58
C GLN A 284 -14.29 -8.34 -3.07
N PRO A 285 -15.22 -7.71 -2.33
CA PRO A 285 -15.14 -7.64 -0.87
C PRO A 285 -15.17 -9.03 -0.21
N GLY A 286 -14.43 -9.19 0.89
CA GLY A 286 -14.34 -10.41 1.69
C GLY A 286 -13.24 -11.37 1.25
N ALA A 287 -13.39 -12.63 1.64
CA ALA A 287 -12.47 -13.71 1.28
C ALA A 287 -12.42 -13.94 -0.24
N GLN A 288 -11.22 -14.05 -0.80
CA GLN A 288 -11.01 -14.36 -2.21
C GLN A 288 -11.05 -15.89 -2.40
N ASN A 289 -12.24 -16.42 -2.73
CA ASN A 289 -12.45 -17.88 -2.81
C ASN A 289 -12.15 -18.49 -4.19
N ASP A 290 -11.82 -17.69 -5.20
CA ASP A 290 -11.52 -18.14 -6.56
C ASP A 290 -10.01 -18.30 -6.84
N ILE A 291 -9.17 -18.21 -5.81
CA ILE A 291 -7.70 -18.14 -5.94
C ILE A 291 -6.98 -19.48 -6.08
N PHE A 292 -7.70 -20.60 -6.04
CA PHE A 292 -7.12 -21.93 -5.99
C PHE A 292 -6.90 -22.53 -7.38
N VAL A 293 -5.94 -23.45 -7.49
CA VAL A 293 -5.79 -24.24 -8.72
C VAL A 293 -7.06 -25.05 -8.97
N SER A 294 -7.76 -24.75 -10.07
CA SER A 294 -8.89 -25.56 -10.49
C SER A 294 -8.38 -26.93 -10.94
N SER A 295 -9.13 -28.01 -10.66
CA SER A 295 -8.75 -29.38 -11.07
C SER A 295 -8.54 -29.54 -12.58
N ALA A 296 -9.01 -28.58 -13.40
CA ALA A 296 -8.76 -28.51 -14.84
C ALA A 296 -7.35 -28.00 -15.21
N SER A 297 -6.58 -27.52 -14.23
CA SER A 297 -5.25 -26.91 -14.41
C SER A 297 -4.10 -27.79 -13.92
N GLN A 298 -4.39 -28.98 -13.37
CA GLN A 298 -3.34 -29.96 -13.07
C GLN A 298 -2.88 -30.58 -14.40
N PRO A 299 -1.59 -30.44 -14.80
CA PRO A 299 -1.05 -31.33 -15.82
C PRO A 299 -1.15 -32.75 -15.26
N SER A 300 -1.96 -33.60 -15.91
CA SER A 300 -2.03 -35.02 -15.59
C SER A 300 -0.64 -35.61 -15.81
N SER A 301 0.11 -35.83 -14.72
CA SER A 301 1.31 -36.65 -14.76
C SER A 301 0.86 -38.12 -14.81
N THR A 302 0.45 -38.54 -15.99
CA THR A 302 0.26 -39.96 -16.32
C THR A 302 1.12 -40.24 -17.53
N ASP A 303 2.42 -40.39 -17.30
CA ASP A 303 3.30 -41.22 -18.12
C ASP A 303 4.63 -41.41 -17.39
N VAL A 304 4.66 -42.42 -16.52
CA VAL A 304 5.90 -43.05 -16.05
C VAL A 304 6.05 -44.35 -16.83
N PRO A 305 7.02 -44.48 -17.75
CA PRO A 305 7.39 -45.78 -18.30
C PRO A 305 8.14 -46.60 -17.24
N PRO A 306 8.07 -47.94 -17.30
CA PRO A 306 8.59 -48.80 -16.24
C PRO A 306 10.12 -48.75 -16.16
N SER A 307 10.59 -48.71 -14.91
CA SER A 307 11.96 -48.70 -14.46
C SER A 307 12.72 -49.97 -14.88
N THR A 308 13.88 -49.80 -15.51
CA THR A 308 14.88 -50.86 -15.71
C THR A 308 15.96 -50.70 -14.63
N GLU A 309 16.11 -51.71 -13.76
CA GLU A 309 17.15 -51.83 -12.74
C GLU A 309 18.56 -52.01 -13.35
N VAL A 310 19.56 -51.27 -12.85
CA VAL A 310 21.01 -51.63 -12.86
C VAL A 310 21.71 -50.95 -11.63
N PRO A 311 22.72 -51.56 -10.97
CA PRO A 311 22.97 -51.50 -9.52
C PRO A 311 24.10 -50.50 -9.12
N PRO A 312 24.53 -50.42 -7.83
CA PRO A 312 25.24 -49.26 -7.29
C PRO A 312 26.76 -49.35 -7.51
N SER A 313 27.40 -48.18 -7.65
CA SER A 313 28.86 -48.07 -7.59
C SER A 313 29.28 -46.90 -6.69
N SER A 314 30.35 -47.15 -5.96
CA SER A 314 30.81 -46.54 -4.72
C SER A 314 31.66 -45.28 -4.87
N SER A 315 31.56 -44.42 -3.84
CA SER A 315 32.62 -43.65 -3.15
C SER A 315 33.63 -42.81 -3.94
N SER A 316 33.63 -41.48 -3.70
CA SER A 316 34.77 -40.76 -3.10
C SER A 316 34.47 -39.27 -2.81
N GLU A 317 34.73 -38.86 -1.57
CA GLU A 317 35.01 -37.49 -1.09
C GLU A 317 36.55 -37.35 -0.92
N PRO A 318 37.13 -36.19 -0.52
CA PRO A 318 36.78 -34.79 -0.74
C PRO A 318 38.00 -33.94 -1.17
N SER A 319 37.78 -32.73 -1.70
CA SER A 319 38.84 -31.70 -1.83
C SER A 319 38.27 -30.29 -1.63
N SER A 320 38.91 -29.52 -0.74
CA SER A 320 38.66 -28.12 -0.39
C SER A 320 40.04 -27.45 -0.25
N PRO A 321 40.20 -26.11 -0.14
CA PRO A 321 39.52 -24.97 -0.78
C PRO A 321 40.51 -24.14 -1.63
N THR A 322 40.04 -23.07 -2.30
CA THR A 322 40.94 -22.03 -2.86
C THR A 322 40.38 -20.65 -2.53
N GLU A 323 41.21 -19.83 -1.91
CA GLU A 323 40.97 -18.46 -1.45
C GLU A 323 40.99 -17.43 -2.59
N THR A 324 40.56 -16.20 -2.24
CA THR A 324 41.02 -14.86 -2.74
C THR A 324 39.99 -14.11 -3.62
N PRO A 325 39.94 -12.74 -3.63
CA PRO A 325 40.16 -11.71 -2.61
C PRO A 325 38.96 -10.74 -2.40
N ALA A 326 39.11 -9.88 -1.39
CA ALA A 326 38.25 -8.73 -1.08
C ALA A 326 38.25 -7.60 -2.13
N PRO A 327 37.17 -6.79 -2.22
CA PRO A 327 37.24 -5.45 -2.78
C PRO A 327 37.15 -4.35 -1.71
N THR A 328 38.10 -3.43 -1.80
CA THR A 328 38.11 -2.09 -1.18
C THR A 328 37.27 -1.12 -2.00
N SER A 329 36.43 -0.27 -1.37
CA SER A 329 36.29 1.15 -1.73
C SER A 329 35.38 1.95 -0.79
N SER A 330 35.74 3.24 -0.70
CA SER A 330 35.37 4.29 0.25
C SER A 330 34.10 5.11 -0.16
N PRO A 331 33.92 6.37 0.29
CA PRO A 331 32.90 6.79 1.24
C PRO A 331 31.68 7.50 0.63
N THR A 332 30.62 7.55 1.44
CA THR A 332 29.32 8.18 1.21
C THR A 332 29.39 9.72 1.15
N PRO A 333 28.66 10.37 0.23
CA PRO A 333 28.25 11.76 0.38
C PRO A 333 26.79 11.87 0.87
N ASP A 334 26.64 12.73 1.86
CA ASP A 334 25.43 13.24 2.51
C ASP A 334 24.57 14.09 1.55
N PRO A 335 23.22 14.01 1.59
CA PRO A 335 22.40 15.11 1.10
C PRO A 335 21.38 15.59 2.14
N SER A 336 21.79 16.58 2.94
CA SER A 336 20.89 17.59 3.49
C SER A 336 20.53 18.60 2.38
N ALA A 337 19.29 18.59 1.91
CA ALA A 337 18.72 19.72 1.19
C ALA A 337 17.20 19.84 1.41
N SER A 338 16.86 20.74 2.32
CA SER A 338 15.55 21.38 2.46
C SER A 338 15.15 22.07 1.14
N CYS A 339 13.88 21.93 0.72
CA CYS A 339 13.33 22.71 -0.39
C CYS A 339 12.08 23.48 0.05
N SER A 340 12.32 24.76 0.30
CA SER A 340 11.33 25.84 0.34
C SER A 340 10.61 26.00 -0.99
N ALA A 341 9.36 26.44 -0.89
CA ALA A 341 8.43 26.70 -1.96
C ALA A 341 9.00 27.56 -3.10
N PHE A 342 8.85 27.09 -4.34
CA PHE A 342 9.01 27.92 -5.53
C PHE A 342 7.64 28.28 -6.12
N ARG A 343 7.20 29.50 -5.81
CA ARG A 343 6.21 30.23 -6.61
C ARG A 343 6.87 30.59 -7.95
N ARG A 344 6.31 30.14 -9.08
CA ARG A 344 6.64 30.70 -10.39
C ARG A 344 5.88 32.02 -10.60
N SER A 345 6.59 33.13 -10.42
CA SER A 345 6.26 34.41 -11.03
C SER A 345 6.73 34.40 -12.49
N GLY A 346 5.91 34.93 -13.38
CA GLY A 346 6.17 34.98 -14.81
C GLY A 346 7.31 35.91 -15.20
N HIS A 347 7.93 35.61 -16.33
CA HIS A 347 8.60 36.62 -17.14
C HIS A 347 8.40 36.30 -18.63
N ARG A 348 7.74 37.23 -19.31
CA ARG A 348 7.67 37.37 -20.77
C ARG A 348 9.08 37.45 -21.34
N LYS A 349 9.36 36.70 -22.40
CA LYS A 349 10.41 37.04 -23.37
C LYS A 349 9.78 37.32 -24.72
N HIS A 350 10.07 38.52 -25.21
CA HIS A 350 9.79 38.97 -26.56
C HIS A 350 10.41 38.02 -27.60
N GLN A 351 9.60 37.55 -28.54
CA GLN A 351 10.07 37.19 -29.87
C GLN A 351 9.32 38.00 -30.91
N ARG A 352 10.09 38.85 -31.61
CA ARG A 352 9.67 39.52 -32.85
C ARG A 352 9.44 38.44 -33.91
N ARG A 353 8.23 38.35 -34.45
CA ARG A 353 7.97 37.77 -35.76
C ARG A 353 7.34 38.83 -36.64
N LEU A 354 8.05 39.10 -37.74
CA LEU A 354 7.55 39.82 -38.90
C LEU A 354 6.36 39.08 -39.48
N LEU A 355 5.20 39.73 -39.50
CA LEU A 355 4.09 39.38 -40.40
C LEU A 355 3.61 40.68 -41.02
N SER A 356 3.78 40.74 -42.34
CA SER A 356 3.26 41.76 -43.23
C SER A 356 1.73 41.73 -43.19
N PHE A 357 1.09 42.86 -42.95
CA PHE A 357 -0.33 43.04 -43.26
C PHE A 357 -0.50 44.36 -44.02
N ALA A 358 -1.05 44.23 -45.22
CA ALA A 358 -1.63 45.30 -45.99
C ALA A 358 -2.85 45.87 -45.23
N GLY A 359 -3.12 47.15 -45.51
CA GLY A 359 -3.97 48.04 -44.73
C GLY A 359 -5.39 47.58 -44.47
N PHE A 360 -5.99 48.14 -43.42
CA PHE A 360 -7.20 48.95 -43.54
C PHE A 360 -7.38 49.77 -42.24
N HIS A 361 -7.59 51.07 -42.42
CA HIS A 361 -7.95 52.05 -41.42
C HIS A 361 -9.44 51.92 -41.08
N ILE A 362 -9.83 51.80 -39.81
CA ILE A 362 -11.09 52.36 -39.29
C ILE A 362 -10.82 52.86 -37.86
N SER A 363 -11.05 54.17 -37.69
CA SER A 363 -11.12 54.88 -36.41
C SER A 363 -12.58 54.90 -35.98
N VAL A 364 -12.88 54.59 -34.71
CA VAL A 364 -14.16 54.99 -34.10
C VAL A 364 -13.87 55.41 -32.65
N ASP A 365 -13.99 56.71 -32.42
CA ASP A 365 -14.15 57.35 -31.11
C ASP A 365 -15.53 57.00 -30.54
N SER A 366 -15.59 56.75 -29.24
CA SER A 366 -16.80 56.94 -28.44
C SER A 366 -16.39 57.26 -27.01
N GLN A 367 -16.63 58.52 -26.63
CA GLN A 367 -16.49 59.07 -25.29
C GLN A 367 -17.68 58.66 -24.39
N ASP A 368 -17.33 58.38 -23.11
CA ASP A 368 -18.01 58.77 -21.85
C ASP A 368 -19.45 58.30 -21.51
N PRO A 369 -19.93 58.44 -20.25
CA PRO A 369 -19.29 59.03 -19.05
C PRO A 369 -19.46 58.28 -17.71
N SER A 370 -18.73 58.82 -16.72
CA SER A 370 -19.08 59.05 -15.29
C SER A 370 -19.33 57.86 -14.35
N ASP A 371 -18.48 57.76 -13.33
CA ASP A 371 -18.92 57.47 -11.96
C ASP A 371 -18.19 58.42 -11.00
N ASP A 372 -19.01 59.11 -10.19
CA ASP A 372 -18.64 59.96 -9.05
C ASP A 372 -18.29 59.11 -7.81
N GLU A 373 -17.51 59.74 -6.91
CA GLU A 373 -17.01 59.35 -5.57
C GLU A 373 -15.66 58.63 -5.42
#